data_AF-A0A358MGY3-F1
#
_entry.id   AF-A0A358MGY3-F1
#
_cell.length_a   1.000
_cell.length_b   1.000
_cell.length_c   1.000
_cell.angle_alpha   90.00
_cell.angle_beta   90.00
_cell.angle_gamma   90.00
#
_symmetry.space_group_name_H-M   'P 1'
#
loop_
_entity.id
_entity.type
_entity.pdbx_description
1 polymer ?
#
loop_
_entity_poly.entity_id
_entity_poly.type
_entity_poly.pdbx_seq_one_letter_code
_entity_poly.pdbx_strand_id
1 'polypeptide(L)'
;GADGIAWAKKLAQREGILTGISGGATVAVAMGIAERAKPGSVILAMLADTGERYLTTPLFADIPEDMDADEAALSQSTPGYQMG
;
A
#
# COMPACT_ATOMS: atom_id res chain seq x y z
N GLY A 1 1.23 8.32 10.97
CA GLY A 1 1.08 9.66 10.35
C GLY A 1 0.76 9.52 8.87
N ALA A 2 0.47 10.63 8.18
CA ALA A 2 0.09 10.61 6.76
C ALA A 2 1.16 9.97 5.86
N ASP A 3 2.44 10.30 6.08
CA ASP A 3 3.55 9.72 5.31
C ASP A 3 3.66 8.20 5.45
N GLY A 4 3.37 7.67 6.65
CA GLY A 4 3.38 6.23 6.88
C GLY A 4 2.29 5.50 6.10
N ILE A 5 1.10 6.09 5.99
CA ILE A 5 0.00 5.55 5.16
C ILE A 5 0.39 5.59 3.69
N ALA A 6 0.93 6.72 3.22
CA ALA A 6 1.34 6.89 1.82
C ALA A 6 2.43 5.88 1.42
N TRP A 7 3.45 5.68 2.26
CA TRP A 7 4.53 4.73 1.98
C TRP A 7 4.09 3.26 2.13
N ALA A 8 3.22 2.93 3.09
CA ALA A 8 2.66 1.59 3.18
C ALA A 8 1.89 1.21 1.91
N LYS A 9 1.06 2.12 1.37
CA LYS A 9 0.37 1.93 0.09
C LYS A 9 1.34 1.78 -1.09
N LYS A 10 2.36 2.65 -1.15
CA LYS A 10 3.36 2.60 -2.22
C LYS A 10 4.13 1.28 -2.22
N LEU A 11 4.51 0.76 -1.05
CA LEU A 11 5.16 -0.55 -0.92
C LEU A 11 4.26 -1.68 -1.44
N ALA A 12 2.98 -1.69 -1.07
CA ALA A 12 2.05 -2.70 -1.55
C ALA A 12 1.89 -2.65 -3.09
N GLN A 13 1.75 -1.45 -3.66
CA GLN A 13 1.50 -1.24 -5.09
C GLN A 13 2.73 -1.44 -5.99
N ARG A 14 3.94 -1.15 -5.47
CA ARG A 14 5.17 -1.15 -6.28
C ARG A 14 6.06 -2.35 -6.03
N GLU A 15 6.08 -2.85 -4.79
CA GLU A 15 6.98 -3.92 -4.37
C GLU A 15 6.23 -5.19 -3.93
N GLY A 16 4.90 -5.16 -3.86
CA GLY A 16 4.09 -6.29 -3.35
C GLY A 16 4.25 -6.54 -1.85
N ILE A 17 4.77 -5.56 -1.10
CA ILE A 17 5.00 -5.68 0.34
C ILE A 17 3.87 -5.00 1.11
N LEU A 18 3.01 -5.81 1.72
CA LEU A 18 1.87 -5.33 2.50
C LEU A 18 2.21 -5.21 3.99
N THR A 19 2.41 -3.98 4.48
CA THR A 19 2.78 -3.67 5.88
C THR A 19 1.81 -2.68 6.53
N GLY A 20 1.83 -2.60 7.86
CA GLY A 20 1.09 -1.60 8.61
C GLY A 20 1.65 -0.17 8.53
N ILE A 21 0.98 0.75 9.21
CA ILE A 21 1.29 2.19 9.18
C ILE A 21 2.69 2.48 9.75
N SER A 22 3.13 1.74 10.78
CA SER A 22 4.46 1.90 11.38
C SER A 22 5.58 1.46 10.42
N GLY A 23 5.39 0.35 9.70
CA GLY A 23 6.31 -0.11 8.65
C GLY A 23 6.40 0.87 7.49
N GLY A 24 5.28 1.44 7.05
CA GLY A 24 5.29 2.53 6.08
C GLY A 24 6.06 3.76 6.58
N ALA A 25 5.94 4.10 7.88
CA ALA A 25 6.64 5.25 8.45
C ALA A 25 8.17 5.06 8.53
N THR A 26 8.65 3.86 8.89
CA THR A 26 10.09 3.57 8.90
C THR A 26 10.68 3.65 7.50
N VAL A 27 9.96 3.16 6.49
CA VAL A 27 10.37 3.28 5.08
C VAL A 27 10.33 4.73 4.61
N ALA A 28 9.33 5.52 5.00
CA ALA A 28 9.28 6.95 4.67
C ALA A 28 10.56 7.68 5.12
N VAL A 29 10.99 7.44 6.36
CA VAL A 29 12.23 8.00 6.90
C VAL A 29 13.46 7.44 6.18
N ALA A 30 13.50 6.12 5.96
CA ALA A 30 14.62 5.47 5.26
C ALA A 30 14.82 6.02 3.85
N MET A 31 13.73 6.30 3.12
CA MET A 31 13.78 6.87 1.78
C MET A 31 14.27 8.32 1.81
N GLY A 32 13.84 9.13 2.77
CA GLY A 32 14.37 10.49 2.95
C GLY A 32 15.87 10.52 3.31
N ILE A 33 16.37 9.49 4.00
CA ILE A 33 17.81 9.30 4.25
C ILE A 33 18.51 8.86 2.96
N ALA A 34 17.93 7.92 2.22
CA ALA A 34 18.50 7.37 0.98
C ALA A 34 18.74 8.46 -0.08
N GLU A 35 17.82 9.42 -0.21
CA GLU A 35 17.95 10.57 -1.14
C GLU A 35 19.20 11.41 -0.89
N ARG A 36 19.74 11.41 0.33
CA ARG A 36 20.89 12.21 0.75
C ARG A 36 22.14 11.35 1.01
N ALA A 37 22.00 10.03 0.94
CA ALA A 37 23.07 9.10 1.23
C ALA A 37 24.07 9.03 0.07
N LYS A 38 25.31 8.63 0.37
CA LYS A 38 26.31 8.40 -0.68
C LYS A 38 25.90 7.21 -1.56
N PRO A 39 26.20 7.22 -2.87
CA PRO A 39 25.97 6.06 -3.73
C PRO A 39 26.59 4.79 -3.14
N GLY A 40 25.84 3.68 -3.18
CA GLY A 40 26.25 2.39 -2.60
C GLY A 40 25.97 2.23 -1.10
N SER A 41 25.34 3.22 -0.44
CA SER A 41 24.90 3.07 0.95
C SER A 41 23.77 2.04 1.07
N VAL A 42 23.81 1.22 2.12
CA VAL A 42 22.76 0.23 2.44
C VAL A 42 21.97 0.72 3.66
N ILE A 43 20.64 0.74 3.53
CA ILE A 43 19.74 1.23 4.58
C ILE A 43 18.76 0.11 4.92
N LEU A 44 18.58 -0.13 6.22
CA LEU A 44 17.63 -1.09 6.77
C LEU A 44 16.45 -0.36 7.40
N ALA A 45 15.23 -0.77 7.05
CA ALA A 45 13.99 -0.31 7.66
C ALA A 45 13.21 -1.50 8.23
N MET A 46 12.64 -1.32 9.43
CA MET A 46 11.86 -2.36 10.10
C MET A 46 10.40 -2.31 9.67
N LEU A 47 9.84 -3.45 9.26
CA LEU A 47 8.41 -3.63 9.03
C LEU A 47 7.84 -4.46 10.18
N ALA A 48 7.10 -3.81 11.09
CA ALA A 48 6.71 -4.42 12.35
C ALA A 48 5.64 -5.52 12.20
N ASP A 49 4.69 -5.31 11.28
CA ASP A 49 3.56 -6.20 11.05
C ASP A 49 3.07 -6.16 9.59
N THR A 50 2.19 -7.12 9.27
CA THR A 50 1.45 -7.20 8.01
C THR A 50 0.30 -6.18 7.98
N GLY A 51 0.00 -5.67 6.79
CA GLY A 51 -1.09 -4.72 6.55
C GLY A 51 -2.50 -5.32 6.67
N GLU A 52 -2.66 -6.65 6.74
CA GLU A 52 -3.98 -7.31 6.83
C GLU A 52 -4.82 -6.87 8.04
N ARG A 53 -4.14 -6.49 9.14
CA ARG A 53 -4.79 -6.05 10.38
C ARG A 53 -5.37 -4.64 10.28
N TYR A 54 -5.09 -3.94 9.17
CA TYR A 54 -5.39 -2.53 8.98
C TYR A 54 -6.52 -2.29 7.97
N LEU A 55 -7.19 -3.34 7.47
CA LEU A 55 -8.26 -3.24 6.46
C LEU A 55 -9.43 -2.34 6.91
N THR A 56 -9.70 -2.24 8.21
CA THR A 56 -10.76 -1.40 8.78
C THR A 56 -10.27 -0.04 9.29
N THR A 57 -9.01 0.31 9.01
CA THR A 57 -8.35 1.51 9.53
C THR A 57 -8.18 2.56 8.43
N PRO A 58 -7.74 3.81 8.76
CA PRO A 58 -7.45 4.84 7.76
C PRO A 58 -6.46 4.45 6.66
N LEU A 59 -5.71 3.35 6.81
CA LEU A 59 -4.86 2.81 5.76
C LEU A 59 -5.65 2.41 4.51
N PHE A 60 -6.91 1.98 4.66
CA PHE A 60 -7.78 1.52 3.57
C PHE A 60 -9.05 2.38 3.41
N ALA A 61 -9.14 3.52 4.10
CA ALA A 61 -10.37 4.33 4.12
C ALA A 61 -10.78 4.97 2.78
N ASP A 62 -9.87 4.99 1.79
CA ASP A 62 -10.13 5.44 0.42
C ASP A 62 -10.49 4.30 -0.54
N ILE A 63 -10.53 3.06 -0.05
CA ILE A 63 -10.90 1.88 -0.83
C ILE A 63 -12.31 1.47 -0.37
N PRO A 64 -13.34 1.60 -1.23
CA PRO A 64 -14.69 1.18 -0.88
C PRO A 64 -14.76 -0.34 -0.70
N GLU A 65 -15.70 -0.80 0.13
CA GLU A 65 -15.94 -2.23 0.36
C GLU A 65 -16.54 -2.90 -0.88
N ASP A 66 -17.40 -2.17 -1.59
CA ASP A 66 -18.07 -2.61 -2.81
C ASP A 66 -17.38 -2.03 -4.05
N MET A 67 -17.61 -2.70 -5.19
CA MET A 67 -17.16 -2.22 -6.49
C MET A 67 -17.78 -0.86 -6.81
N ASP A 68 -16.96 0.07 -7.29
CA ASP A 68 -17.48 1.31 -7.85
C ASP A 68 -18.16 1.08 -9.22
N ALA A 69 -18.79 2.12 -9.76
CA ALA A 69 -19.53 2.02 -11.01
C ALA A 69 -18.63 1.64 -12.20
N ASP A 70 -17.37 2.09 -12.20
CA ASP A 70 -16.41 1.83 -13.27
C ASP A 70 -15.89 0.39 -13.17
N GLU A 71 -15.58 -0.08 -11.97
CA GLU A 71 -15.21 -1.46 -11.67
C GLU A 71 -16.35 -2.42 -12.02
N ALA A 72 -17.59 -2.08 -11.67
CA ALA A 72 -18.76 -2.88 -12.01
C ALA A 72 -18.95 -2.97 -13.53
N ALA A 73 -18.81 -1.86 -14.25
CA ALA A 73 -18.88 -1.84 -15.71
C ALA A 73 -17.75 -2.67 -16.34
N LEU A 74 -16.52 -2.57 -15.82
CA LEU A 74 -15.37 -3.37 -16.24
C LEU A 74 -15.62 -4.87 -16.03
N SER A 75 -16.13 -5.27 -14.87
CA SER A 75 -16.49 -6.66 -14.58
C SER A 75 -17.57 -7.18 -15.54
N GLN A 76 -18.60 -6.38 -15.81
CA GLN A 76 -19.68 -6.74 -16.73
C GLN A 76 -19.26 -6.74 -18.21
N SER A 77 -18.15 -6.07 -18.56
CA SER A 77 -17.66 -5.98 -19.94
C SER A 77 -17.21 -7.32 -20.54
N THR A 78 -17.04 -8.37 -19.71
CA THR A 78 -16.67 -9.71 -20.15
C THR A 78 -17.85 -10.68 -20.01
N PRO A 79 -18.63 -10.95 -21.07
CA PRO A 79 -19.89 -11.70 -20.98
C PRO A 79 -19.76 -13.16 -20.54
N GLY A 80 -18.57 -13.75 -20.65
CA GLY A 80 -18.34 -15.19 -20.44
C GLY A 80 -18.02 -15.63 -19.01
N TYR A 81 -17.79 -14.69 -18.09
CA TYR A 81 -17.30 -14.99 -16.72
C TYR A 81 -18.03 -14.21 -15.63
N GLN A 82 -19.32 -13.93 -15.85
CA GLN A 82 -20.16 -13.35 -14.81
C GLN A 82 -20.54 -14.47 -13.83
N MET A 83 -20.05 -14.41 -12.59
CA MET A 83 -20.47 -15.29 -11.51
C MET A 83 -21.92 -14.92 -11.14
N GLY A 84 -22.87 -15.68 -11.67
CA GLY A 84 -24.27 -15.67 -11.26
C GLY A 84 -24.52 -16.57 -10.07
#